data_AF-W7KZE1-F1
#
_entry.id   AF-W7KZE1-F1
#
_cell.length_a   1.000
_cell.length_b   1.000
_cell.length_c   1.000
_cell.angle_alpha   90.00
_cell.angle_beta   90.00
_cell.angle_gamma   90.00
#
_symmetry.space_group_name_H-M   'P 1'
#
loop_
_entity.id
_entity.type
_entity.pdbx_description
1 polymer ?
#
loop_
_entity_poly.entity_id
_entity_poly.type
_entity_poly.pdbx_seq_one_letter_code
_entity_poly.pdbx_strand_id
1 'polypeptide(L)'
;MKNNTSFTGKAHSGKYTLDTLHHMLNSELSKYKNIKVPNINHSLSGTELASWLIDSASPQELEELVIMVNQAKKRSSDTKTIFQIAAAALIK
;
A
#
# COMPACT_ATOMS: atom_id res chain seq x y z
N MET A 1 -11.13 28.82 -6.41
CA MET A 1 -11.46 27.43 -6.77
C MET A 1 -11.43 26.57 -5.52
N LYS A 2 -12.53 25.89 -5.20
CA LYS A 2 -12.56 24.85 -4.16
C LYS A 2 -12.50 23.52 -4.90
N ASN A 3 -11.39 22.81 -4.80
CA ASN A 3 -11.25 21.49 -5.41
C ASN A 3 -11.65 20.48 -4.34
N ASN A 4 -12.96 20.22 -4.31
CA ASN A 4 -13.57 19.17 -3.53
C ASN A 4 -13.18 17.83 -4.16
N THR A 5 -11.99 17.32 -3.84
CA THR A 5 -11.69 15.92 -4.06
C THR A 5 -12.38 15.14 -2.94
N SER A 6 -13.70 14.97 -3.11
CA SER A 6 -14.47 14.03 -2.30
C SER A 6 -13.92 12.63 -2.60
N PHE A 7 -13.07 12.13 -1.70
CA PHE A 7 -12.87 10.70 -1.55
C PHE A 7 -14.25 10.14 -1.20
N THR A 8 -14.94 9.63 -2.21
CA THR A 8 -16.24 9.01 -2.04
C THR A 8 -16.09 7.89 -1.03
N GLY A 9 -16.57 8.15 0.19
CA GLY A 9 -16.76 7.15 1.22
C GLY A 9 -17.80 6.15 0.72
N LYS A 10 -17.36 5.16 -0.06
CA LYS A 10 -18.06 3.88 -0.09
C LYS A 10 -17.71 3.21 1.23
N ALA A 11 -18.74 2.89 2.02
CA ALA A 11 -18.62 1.98 3.15
C ALA A 11 -17.78 0.78 2.70
N HIS A 12 -16.57 0.64 3.23
CA HIS A 12 -15.65 -0.43 2.85
C HIS A 12 -16.26 -1.73 3.35
N SER A 13 -16.84 -2.49 2.42
CA SER A 13 -17.19 -3.88 2.62
C SER A 13 -15.86 -4.61 2.76
N GLY A 14 -15.64 -5.30 3.88
CA GLY A 14 -14.50 -6.19 4.07
C GLY A 14 -14.54 -7.31 3.03
N LYS A 15 -13.96 -7.06 1.86
CA LYS A 15 -13.97 -7.98 0.72
C LYS A 15 -12.93 -9.07 0.88
N TYR A 16 -11.92 -8.80 1.70
CA TYR A 16 -10.79 -9.69 1.92
C TYR A 16 -10.67 -10.03 3.40
N THR A 17 -10.33 -11.29 3.69
CA THR A 17 -9.88 -11.66 5.02
C THR A 17 -8.50 -11.08 5.29
N LEU A 18 -8.13 -10.93 6.57
CA LEU A 18 -6.81 -10.41 6.95
C LEU A 18 -5.67 -11.27 6.36
N ASP A 19 -5.79 -12.59 6.41
CA ASP A 19 -4.82 -13.51 5.79
C ASP A 19 -4.69 -13.28 4.28
N THR A 20 -5.80 -12.99 3.61
CA THR A 20 -5.81 -12.69 2.17
C THR A 20 -5.06 -11.38 1.90
N LEU A 21 -5.28 -10.34 2.72
CA LEU A 21 -4.58 -9.07 2.61
C LEU A 21 -3.07 -9.25 2.81
N HIS A 22 -2.67 -9.98 3.86
CA HIS A 22 -1.27 -10.28 4.13
C HIS A 22 -0.62 -11.04 2.98
N HIS A 23 -1.29 -12.06 2.44
CA HIS A 23 -0.77 -12.83 1.31
C HIS A 23 -0.61 -11.97 0.05
N MET A 24 -1.61 -11.15 -0.27
CA MET A 24 -1.56 -10.25 -1.44
C MET A 24 -0.43 -9.24 -1.33
N LEU A 25 -0.25 -8.62 -0.16
CA LEU A 25 0.82 -7.66 0.07
C LEU A 25 2.20 -8.31 0.01
N ASN A 26 2.40 -9.45 0.67
CA ASN A 26 3.66 -10.21 0.58
C ASN A 26 4.00 -10.59 -0.86
N SER A 27 3.02 -11.10 -1.61
CA SER A 27 3.21 -11.49 -3.01
C SER A 27 3.59 -10.31 -3.90
N GLU A 28 2.95 -9.15 -3.71
CA GLU A 28 3.23 -7.98 -4.55
C GLU A 28 4.55 -7.31 -4.15
N LEU A 29 4.80 -7.15 -2.85
CA LEU A 29 5.97 -6.46 -2.34
C LEU A 29 7.26 -7.26 -2.53
N SER A 30 7.21 -8.59 -2.46
CA SER A 30 8.39 -9.45 -2.69
C SER A 30 9.03 -9.28 -4.07
N LYS A 31 8.32 -8.69 -5.04
CA LYS A 31 8.86 -8.36 -6.37
C LYS A 31 9.89 -7.22 -6.33
N TYR A 32 9.87 -6.40 -5.29
CA TYR A 32 10.72 -5.23 -5.17
C TYR A 32 11.91 -5.52 -4.26
N LYS A 33 13.09 -5.67 -4.86
CA LYS A 33 14.35 -5.78 -4.10
C LYS A 33 14.67 -4.53 -3.28
N ASN A 34 14.25 -3.36 -3.77
CA ASN A 34 14.49 -2.09 -3.11
C ASN A 34 13.34 -1.11 -3.40
N ILE A 35 12.76 -0.58 -2.32
CA ILE A 35 11.79 0.49 -2.26
C ILE A 35 12.46 1.67 -1.56
N LYS A 36 12.68 2.76 -2.30
CA LYS A 36 13.18 4.01 -1.74
C LYS A 36 12.04 4.72 -1.03
N VAL A 37 12.25 5.08 0.23
CA VAL A 37 11.29 5.92 0.95
C VAL A 37 11.46 7.37 0.48
N PRO A 38 10.38 8.05 0.05
CA PRO A 38 10.40 9.47 -0.24
C PRO A 38 10.87 10.31 0.96
N ASN A 39 11.55 11.42 0.68
CA ASN A 39 11.97 12.43 1.66
C ASN A 39 12.95 11.99 2.76
N ILE A 40 13.39 10.74 2.75
CA ILE A 40 14.49 10.25 3.59
C ILE A 40 15.50 9.48 2.72
N ASN A 41 16.78 9.52 3.10
CA ASN A 41 17.82 8.74 2.41
C ASN A 41 17.83 7.28 2.91
N HIS A 42 16.67 6.64 2.86
CA HIS A 42 16.48 5.27 3.34
C HIS A 42 15.77 4.45 2.27
N SER A 43 16.19 3.19 2.18
CA SER A 43 15.72 2.20 1.23
C SER A 43 15.56 0.90 1.99
N LEU A 44 14.49 0.19 1.68
CA LEU A 44 14.12 -1.07 2.31
C LEU A 44 13.64 -2.06 1.27
N SER A 45 13.79 -3.36 1.55
CA SER A 45 13.26 -4.40 0.68
C SER A 45 11.74 -4.43 0.75
N GLY A 46 11.09 -4.91 -0.31
CA GLY A 46 9.64 -5.06 -0.28
C GLY A 46 9.17 -6.02 0.82
N THR A 47 9.95 -7.06 1.12
CA THR A 47 9.66 -7.96 2.25
C THR A 47 9.67 -7.25 3.60
N GLU A 48 10.64 -6.35 3.84
CA GLU A 48 10.66 -5.53 5.06
C GLU A 48 9.44 -4.61 5.12
N LEU A 49 9.07 -3.98 4.00
CA LEU A 49 7.87 -3.15 3.95
C LEU A 49 6.60 -3.94 4.25
N ALA A 50 6.51 -5.17 3.73
CA ALA A 50 5.34 -6.01 3.92
C ALA A 50 5.16 -6.35 5.40
N SER A 51 6.24 -6.75 6.09
CA SER A 51 6.23 -7.00 7.53
C SER A 51 5.79 -5.75 8.29
N TRP A 52 6.37 -4.58 8.00
CA TRP A 52 5.99 -3.34 8.67
C TRP A 52 4.52 -2.96 8.47
N LEU A 53 4.01 -3.07 7.25
CA LEU A 53 2.60 -2.81 6.97
C LEU A 53 1.70 -3.75 7.74
N ILE A 54 2.01 -5.05 7.74
CA ILE A 54 1.23 -6.07 8.46
C ILE A 54 1.24 -5.81 9.97
N ASP A 55 2.37 -5.39 10.53
CA ASP A 55 2.51 -5.17 11.97
C ASP A 55 1.93 -3.83 12.44
N SER A 56 1.87 -2.83 11.56
CA SER A 56 1.59 -1.43 11.94
C SER A 56 0.26 -0.89 11.43
N ALA A 57 -0.24 -1.39 10.29
CA ALA A 57 -1.45 -0.86 9.66
C ALA A 57 -2.69 -1.65 10.08
N SER A 58 -3.82 -0.96 10.20
CA SER A 58 -5.11 -1.59 10.45
C SER A 58 -5.56 -2.43 9.24
N PRO A 59 -6.40 -3.45 9.43
CA PRO A 59 -6.96 -4.23 8.32
C PRO A 59 -7.63 -3.37 7.24
N GLN A 60 -8.25 -2.25 7.62
CA GLN A 60 -8.87 -1.32 6.69
C GLN A 60 -7.83 -0.60 5.82
N GLU A 61 -6.74 -0.11 6.41
CA GLU A 61 -5.65 0.53 5.67
C GLU A 61 -4.96 -0.45 4.71
N LEU A 62 -4.80 -1.71 5.13
CA LEU A 62 -4.27 -2.78 4.28
C LEU A 62 -5.21 -3.07 3.09
N GLU A 63 -6.51 -3.10 3.32
CA GLU A 63 -7.51 -3.29 2.27
C GLU A 63 -7.51 -2.13 1.26
N GLU A 64 -7.46 -0.89 1.74
CA GLU A 64 -7.36 0.29 0.89
C GLU A 64 -6.08 0.26 0.03
N LEU A 65 -4.95 -0.12 0.62
CA LEU A 65 -3.69 -0.29 -0.09
C LEU A 65 -3.80 -1.35 -1.20
N VAL A 66 -4.36 -2.53 -0.90
CA VAL A 66 -4.59 -3.59 -1.87
C VAL A 66 -5.51 -3.12 -3.01
N ILE A 67 -6.55 -2.35 -2.70
CA ILE A 67 -7.45 -1.78 -3.71
C ILE A 67 -6.69 -0.82 -4.62
N MET A 68 -5.90 0.11 -4.07
CA MET A 68 -5.10 1.05 -4.85
C MET A 68 -4.12 0.34 -5.78
N VAL A 69 -3.41 -0.66 -5.27
CA VAL A 69 -2.47 -1.49 -6.04
C VAL A 69 -3.20 -2.21 -7.17
N ASN A 70 -4.33 -2.85 -6.89
CA ASN A 70 -5.11 -3.55 -7.90
C ASN A 70 -5.66 -2.61 -8.98
N GLN A 71 -6.06 -1.40 -8.61
CA GLN A 71 -6.50 -0.37 -9.56
C GLN A 71 -5.36 0.10 -10.46
N ALA A 72 -4.16 0.33 -9.90
CA ALA A 72 -2.97 0.69 -10.67
C ALA A 72 -2.57 -0.43 -11.65
N LYS A 73 -2.58 -1.69 -11.20
CA LYS A 73 -2.30 -2.86 -12.07
C LYS A 73 -3.26 -2.96 -13.24
N LYS A 74 -4.57 -2.76 -13.01
CA LYS A 74 -5.59 -2.75 -14.07
C LYS A 74 -5.35 -1.69 -15.15
N ARG A 75 -4.62 -0.63 -14.80
CA ARG A 75 -4.26 0.48 -15.70
C ARG A 75 -2.81 0.39 -16.19
N SER A 76 -2.14 -0.75 -15.97
CA SER A 76 -0.71 -0.94 -16.27
C SER A 76 0.19 0.14 -15.69
N SER A 77 -0.22 0.73 -14.57
CA SER A 77 0.52 1.78 -13.88
C SER A 77 1.55 1.18 -12.92
N ASP A 78 2.62 1.93 -12.63
CA ASP A 78 3.64 1.49 -11.68
C ASP A 78 3.09 1.48 -10.25
N THR A 79 2.97 0.28 -9.67
CA THR A 79 2.56 0.08 -8.29
C THR A 79 3.65 0.42 -7.28
N LYS A 80 4.90 0.57 -7.71
CA LYS A 80 6.03 0.89 -6.83
C LYS A 80 5.81 2.21 -6.10
N THR A 81 5.32 3.23 -6.79
CA THR A 81 5.05 4.56 -6.21
C THR A 81 4.06 4.49 -5.05
N ILE A 82 3.04 3.62 -5.13
CA ILE A 82 2.07 3.44 -4.05
C ILE A 82 2.77 2.92 -2.79
N PHE A 83 3.66 1.94 -2.95
CA PHE A 83 4.44 1.40 -1.84
C PHE A 83 5.45 2.39 -1.27
N GLN A 84 6.03 3.25 -2.11
CA GLN A 84 6.92 4.32 -1.64
C GLN A 84 6.16 5.33 -0.76
N ILE A 85 4.94 5.70 -1.15
CA ILE A 85 4.08 6.59 -0.36
C ILE A 85 3.68 5.91 0.95
N ALA A 86 3.28 4.63 0.90
CA ALA A 86 2.94 3.85 2.10
C ALA A 86 4.14 3.77 3.08
N ALA A 87 5.35 3.52 2.56
CA ALA A 87 6.57 3.50 3.37
C ALA A 87 6.85 4.86 4.02
N ALA A 88 6.64 5.98 3.30
CA ALA A 88 6.81 7.31 3.88
C ALA A 88 5.77 7.62 4.98
N ALA A 89 4.54 7.15 4.83
CA ALA A 89 3.48 7.34 5.83
C ALA A 89 3.75 6.56 7.13
N LEU A 90 4.48 5.45 7.06
CA LEU A 90 4.84 4.63 8.22
C LEU A 90 6.03 5.18 9.03
N ILE A 91 6.85 6.06 8.44
CA ILE A 91 8.05 6.59 9.09
C ILE A 91 7.69 7.90 9.77
N LYS A 92 7.75 7.89 11.11
CA LYS A 92 7.54 9.06 11.99
C LYS A 92 8.78 9.95 12.07
#